data_AF-A0A975P741-F1
#
_entry.id   AF-A0A975P741-F1
#
_cell.length_a   1.000
_cell.length_b   1.000
_cell.length_c   1.000
_cell.angle_alpha   90.00
_cell.angle_beta   90.00
_cell.angle_gamma   90.00
#
_symmetry.space_group_name_H-M   'P 1'
#
loop_
_entity.id
_entity.type
_entity.pdbx_description
1 polymer ?
#
loop_
_entity_poly.entity_id
_entity_poly.type
_entity_poly.pdbx_seq_one_letter_code
_entity_poly.pdbx_strand_id
1 'polypeptide(L)'
;MTEHQALARIDAVPLTLTGGRSLQDWLAHETALGPEGARRAIIEYRRFLALALTAPRDAPAMPPPLVQQVWQRHRDDGAAYHAFCSALDCGYFHHNVSRWQITRAEAYRQTRARYHAAFGALSQFWWPHPALLAIRTRLTVVWIVLAIGCVFFGVVDRIESVWAVLAIYGVVAALLLAGRFLPLRFREYEGPRGSVAMRHDGPV
;
A
#
# COMPACT_ATOMS: atom_id res chain seq x y z
N MET A 1 -14.39 -22.00 -7.68
CA MET A 1 -12.95 -21.80 -7.97
C MET A 1 -12.24 -21.64 -6.63
N THR A 2 -11.23 -22.46 -6.35
CA THR A 2 -10.45 -22.35 -5.10
C THR A 2 -9.41 -21.23 -5.19
N GLU A 3 -8.87 -20.79 -4.06
CA GLU A 3 -7.82 -19.77 -3.97
C GLU A 3 -6.57 -20.17 -4.75
N HIS A 4 -6.20 -21.45 -4.73
CA HIS A 4 -5.07 -21.97 -5.50
C HIS A 4 -5.31 -21.96 -7.01
N GLN A 5 -6.53 -22.28 -7.46
CA GLN A 5 -6.90 -22.19 -8.88
C GLN A 5 -6.90 -20.72 -9.35
N ALA A 6 -7.43 -19.82 -8.53
CA ALA A 6 -7.39 -18.38 -8.82
C ALA A 6 -5.95 -17.87 -8.89
N LEU A 7 -5.09 -18.29 -7.95
CA LEU A 7 -3.69 -17.91 -7.94
C LEU A 7 -2.96 -18.39 -9.21
N ALA A 8 -3.17 -19.66 -9.61
CA ALA A 8 -2.57 -20.18 -10.84
C ALA A 8 -2.99 -19.38 -12.09
N ARG A 9 -4.27 -18.98 -12.18
CA ARG A 9 -4.75 -18.08 -13.25
C ARG A 9 -4.08 -16.71 -13.19
N ILE A 10 -3.92 -16.13 -12.00
CA ILE A 10 -3.26 -14.84 -11.81
C ILE A 10 -1.76 -14.90 -12.15
N ASP A 11 -1.08 -16.00 -11.81
CA ASP A 11 0.34 -16.20 -12.11
C ASP A 11 0.60 -16.28 -13.62
N ALA A 12 -0.37 -16.77 -14.39
CA ALA A 12 -0.29 -16.80 -15.86
C ALA A 12 -0.45 -15.42 -16.52
N VAL A 13 -0.99 -14.43 -15.81
CA VAL A 13 -1.16 -13.07 -16.34
C VAL A 13 0.02 -12.17 -15.94
N PRO A 14 0.72 -11.55 -16.90
CA PRO A 14 1.81 -10.65 -16.59
C PRO A 14 1.29 -9.39 -15.87
N LEU A 15 1.99 -8.99 -14.81
CA LEU A 15 1.75 -7.73 -14.12
C LEU A 15 2.67 -6.66 -14.74
N THR A 16 2.20 -6.04 -15.82
CA THR A 16 2.91 -4.98 -16.55
C THR A 16 2.26 -3.62 -16.33
N LEU A 17 3.04 -2.56 -16.49
CA LEU A 17 2.57 -1.18 -16.57
C LEU A 17 2.51 -0.74 -18.04
N THR A 18 1.81 0.36 -18.31
CA THR A 18 1.81 1.05 -19.61
C THR A 18 3.25 1.43 -19.97
N GLY A 19 3.67 1.05 -21.18
CA GLY A 19 5.07 1.13 -21.61
C GLY A 19 5.86 -0.18 -21.48
N GLY A 20 5.21 -1.28 -21.05
CA GLY A 20 5.77 -2.64 -21.11
C GLY A 20 6.70 -3.02 -19.96
N ARG A 21 7.02 -2.09 -19.05
CA ARG A 21 7.79 -2.37 -17.84
C ARG A 21 6.99 -3.27 -16.89
N SER A 22 7.63 -4.29 -16.32
CA SER A 22 6.95 -5.11 -15.31
C SER A 22 6.74 -4.31 -14.01
N LEU A 23 5.64 -4.57 -13.30
CA LEU A 23 5.37 -3.97 -11.99
C LEU A 23 6.46 -4.38 -10.98
N GLN A 24 7.03 -5.58 -11.12
CA GLN A 24 8.14 -6.03 -10.28
C GLN A 24 9.39 -5.17 -10.49
N ASP A 25 9.78 -4.91 -11.74
CA ASP A 25 10.96 -4.09 -12.04
C ASP A 25 10.74 -2.64 -11.60
N TRP A 26 9.51 -2.16 -11.74
CA TRP A 26 9.14 -0.86 -11.19
C TRP A 26 9.32 -0.84 -9.66
N LEU A 27 8.82 -1.85 -8.94
CA LEU A 27 9.00 -1.96 -7.49
C LEU A 27 10.47 -2.06 -7.09
N ALA A 28 11.28 -2.83 -7.83
CA ALA A 28 12.69 -3.06 -7.49
C ALA A 28 13.55 -1.79 -7.59
N HIS A 29 13.24 -0.92 -8.56
CA HIS A 29 14.04 0.27 -8.84
C HIS A 29 13.49 1.57 -8.24
N GLU A 30 12.16 1.72 -8.17
CA GLU A 30 11.53 2.96 -7.70
C GLU A 30 11.27 2.97 -6.20
N THR A 31 11.61 1.88 -5.49
CA THR A 31 11.29 1.71 -4.07
C THR A 31 12.46 1.12 -3.29
N ALA A 32 12.42 1.26 -1.97
CA ALA A 32 13.46 0.74 -1.08
C ALA A 32 13.42 -0.79 -0.89
N LEU A 33 12.52 -1.53 -1.55
CA LEU A 33 12.39 -2.98 -1.39
C LEU A 33 13.56 -3.77 -1.99
N GLY A 34 14.24 -3.20 -3.00
CA GLY A 34 15.20 -3.94 -3.82
C GLY A 34 14.59 -5.12 -4.58
N PRO A 35 15.39 -5.89 -5.32
CA PRO A 35 14.90 -6.96 -6.20
C PRO A 35 14.15 -8.08 -5.45
N GLU A 36 14.70 -8.59 -4.35
CA GLU A 36 14.06 -9.67 -3.58
C GLU A 36 12.78 -9.18 -2.88
N GLY A 37 12.79 -7.97 -2.32
CA GLY A 37 11.60 -7.38 -1.71
C GLY A 37 10.49 -7.15 -2.74
N ALA A 38 10.83 -6.69 -3.95
CA ALA A 38 9.88 -6.52 -5.04
C ALA A 38 9.27 -7.86 -5.48
N ARG A 39 10.09 -8.90 -5.62
CA ARG A 39 9.62 -10.27 -5.93
C ARG A 39 8.64 -10.77 -4.88
N ARG A 40 8.95 -10.58 -3.59
CA ARG A 40 8.06 -10.93 -2.48
C ARG A 40 6.78 -10.11 -2.48
N ALA A 41 6.85 -8.83 -2.77
CA ALA A 41 5.68 -7.95 -2.87
C ALA A 41 4.69 -8.44 -3.94
N ILE A 42 5.20 -8.85 -5.10
CA ILE A 42 4.38 -9.40 -6.19
C ILE A 42 3.70 -10.71 -5.77
N ILE A 43 4.42 -11.61 -5.11
CA ILE A 43 3.85 -12.86 -4.60
C ILE A 43 2.68 -12.57 -3.63
N GLU A 44 2.89 -11.68 -2.67
CA GLU A 44 1.86 -11.31 -1.70
C GLU A 44 0.68 -10.59 -2.34
N TYR A 45 0.95 -9.75 -3.35
CA TYR A 45 -0.10 -9.08 -4.12
C TYR A 45 -0.96 -10.07 -4.91
N ARG A 46 -0.34 -11.04 -5.62
CA ARG A 46 -1.08 -12.08 -6.35
C ARG A 46 -1.93 -12.95 -5.43
N ARG A 47 -1.39 -13.35 -4.28
CA ARG A 47 -2.14 -14.10 -3.26
C ARG A 47 -3.33 -13.31 -2.73
N PHE A 48 -3.15 -12.01 -2.47
CA PHE A 48 -4.25 -11.14 -2.09
C PHE A 48 -5.33 -11.05 -3.19
N LEU A 49 -4.94 -10.89 -4.47
CA LEU A 49 -5.89 -10.89 -5.58
C LEU A 49 -6.66 -12.21 -5.67
N ALA A 50 -5.97 -13.35 -5.56
CA ALA A 50 -6.59 -14.68 -5.57
C ALA A 50 -7.65 -14.80 -4.46
N LEU A 51 -7.32 -14.34 -3.26
CA LEU A 51 -8.23 -14.30 -2.12
C LEU A 51 -9.43 -13.38 -2.38
N ALA A 52 -9.20 -12.20 -2.94
CA ALA A 52 -10.24 -11.22 -3.18
C ALA A 52 -11.21 -11.65 -4.28
N LEU A 53 -10.72 -12.32 -5.32
CA LEU A 53 -11.52 -12.81 -6.45
C LEU A 53 -12.34 -14.06 -6.13
N THR A 54 -11.95 -14.81 -5.10
CA THR A 54 -12.65 -16.03 -4.66
C THR A 54 -13.54 -15.78 -3.45
N ALA A 55 -13.38 -14.64 -2.76
CA ALA A 55 -14.22 -14.25 -1.65
C ALA A 55 -15.69 -14.07 -2.10
N PRO A 56 -16.67 -14.40 -1.23
CA PRO A 56 -18.07 -14.03 -1.45
C PRO A 56 -18.21 -12.52 -1.71
N ARG A 57 -19.21 -12.13 -2.50
CA ARG A 57 -19.41 -10.75 -2.97
C ARG A 57 -19.41 -9.69 -1.84
N ASP A 58 -19.92 -10.07 -0.68
CA ASP A 58 -20.07 -9.19 0.49
C ASP A 58 -18.98 -9.43 1.55
N ALA A 59 -18.11 -10.41 1.33
CA ALA A 59 -17.00 -10.63 2.23
C ALA A 59 -15.95 -9.51 2.06
N PRO A 60 -15.40 -8.97 3.15
CA PRO A 60 -14.39 -7.93 3.05
C PRO A 60 -13.16 -8.41 2.28
N ALA A 61 -12.37 -7.53 1.70
CA ALA A 61 -11.11 -7.88 1.05
C ALA A 61 -10.08 -6.76 1.27
N MET A 62 -9.79 -6.47 2.53
CA MET A 62 -8.83 -5.43 2.92
C MET A 62 -7.39 -5.95 2.84
N PRO A 63 -6.53 -5.44 1.92
CA PRO A 63 -5.14 -5.85 1.83
C PRO A 63 -4.30 -5.28 2.98
N PRO A 64 -3.12 -5.86 3.26
CA PRO A 64 -2.17 -5.28 4.19
C PRO A 64 -1.50 -4.03 3.60
N PRO A 65 -0.88 -3.17 4.42
CA PRO A 65 -0.39 -1.86 3.99
C PRO A 65 0.56 -1.85 2.79
N LEU A 66 1.50 -2.81 2.70
CA LEU A 66 2.44 -2.89 1.58
C LEU A 66 1.75 -3.38 0.30
N VAL A 67 0.91 -4.40 0.39
CA VAL A 67 0.13 -4.89 -0.76
C VAL A 67 -0.87 -3.85 -1.24
N GLN A 68 -1.46 -3.06 -0.34
CA GLN A 68 -2.33 -1.94 -0.68
C GLN A 68 -1.61 -0.92 -1.56
N GLN A 69 -0.33 -0.63 -1.30
CA GLN A 69 0.47 0.30 -2.10
C GLN A 69 0.80 -0.27 -3.48
N VAL A 70 1.19 -1.56 -3.56
CA VAL A 70 1.41 -2.23 -4.85
C VAL A 70 0.14 -2.22 -5.68
N TRP A 71 -1.00 -2.53 -5.06
CA TRP A 71 -2.29 -2.53 -5.72
C TRP A 71 -2.73 -1.14 -6.17
N GLN A 72 -2.55 -0.12 -5.33
CA GLN A 72 -2.78 1.28 -5.72
C GLN A 72 -1.95 1.65 -6.94
N ARG A 73 -0.64 1.37 -6.89
CA ARG A 73 0.25 1.70 -8.01
C ARG A 73 -0.17 1.01 -9.31
N HIS A 74 -0.56 -0.25 -9.24
CA HIS A 74 -1.08 -0.97 -10.42
C HIS A 74 -2.37 -0.32 -10.93
N ARG A 75 -3.29 0.07 -10.04
CA ARG A 75 -4.56 0.73 -10.38
C ARG A 75 -4.41 2.14 -10.94
N ASP A 76 -3.40 2.87 -10.48
CA ASP A 76 -3.10 4.23 -10.96
C ASP A 76 -2.75 4.20 -12.45
N ASP A 77 -2.19 3.08 -12.93
CA ASP A 77 -2.08 2.77 -14.35
C ASP A 77 -3.38 2.12 -14.86
N GLY A 78 -4.40 2.94 -15.04
CA GLY A 78 -5.76 2.47 -15.35
C GLY A 78 -5.85 1.60 -16.60
N ALA A 79 -5.05 1.87 -17.63
CA ALA A 79 -5.03 1.09 -18.87
C ALA A 79 -4.45 -0.31 -18.65
N ALA A 80 -3.29 -0.40 -18.00
CA ALA A 80 -2.66 -1.68 -17.70
C ALA A 80 -3.51 -2.50 -16.71
N TYR A 81 -4.08 -1.85 -15.69
CA TYR A 81 -4.96 -2.52 -14.74
C TYR A 81 -6.24 -3.04 -15.39
N HIS A 82 -6.83 -2.27 -16.31
CA HIS A 82 -8.00 -2.72 -17.04
C HIS A 82 -7.69 -3.93 -17.92
N ALA A 83 -6.57 -3.91 -18.65
CA ALA A 83 -6.12 -5.05 -19.46
C ALA A 83 -5.90 -6.30 -18.59
N PHE A 84 -5.26 -6.15 -17.44
CA PHE A 84 -5.07 -7.22 -16.47
C PHE A 84 -6.41 -7.81 -15.97
N CYS A 85 -7.36 -6.95 -15.60
CA CYS A 85 -8.68 -7.39 -15.14
C CYS A 85 -9.48 -8.10 -16.24
N SER A 86 -9.40 -7.62 -17.48
CA SER A 86 -10.02 -8.24 -18.64
C SER A 86 -9.41 -9.62 -18.95
N ALA A 87 -8.09 -9.76 -18.83
CA ALA A 87 -7.41 -11.06 -19.01
C ALA A 87 -7.83 -12.10 -17.95
N LEU A 88 -8.23 -11.65 -16.76
CA LEU A 88 -8.73 -12.53 -15.69
C LEU A 88 -10.24 -12.76 -15.72
N ASP A 89 -10.98 -12.07 -16.59
CA ASP A 89 -12.44 -12.06 -16.63
C ASP A 89 -13.06 -11.75 -15.25
N CYS A 90 -12.46 -10.80 -14.51
CA CYS A 90 -12.90 -10.44 -13.17
C CYS A 90 -13.66 -9.11 -13.08
N GLY A 91 -13.82 -8.42 -14.22
CA GLY A 91 -14.27 -7.03 -14.25
C GLY A 91 -13.32 -6.09 -13.50
N TYR A 92 -13.64 -4.79 -13.45
CA TYR A 92 -12.80 -3.84 -12.72
C TYR A 92 -12.96 -4.06 -11.21
N PHE A 93 -11.95 -4.69 -10.59
CA PHE A 93 -11.94 -4.94 -9.16
C PHE A 93 -11.70 -3.64 -8.36
N HIS A 94 -12.74 -3.17 -7.65
CA HIS A 94 -12.70 -2.04 -6.72
C HIS A 94 -13.03 -2.50 -5.29
N HIS A 95 -12.17 -2.16 -4.33
CA HIS A 95 -12.47 -2.30 -2.91
C HIS A 95 -13.45 -1.20 -2.50
N ASN A 96 -14.72 -1.55 -2.37
CA ASN A 96 -15.73 -0.63 -1.86
C ASN A 96 -15.95 -0.84 -0.36
N VAL A 97 -15.20 -0.11 0.46
CA VAL A 97 -15.26 -0.24 1.93
C VAL A 97 -16.63 0.09 2.48
N SER A 98 -17.36 1.03 1.85
CA SER A 98 -18.64 1.52 2.39
C SER A 98 -19.76 0.49 2.25
N ARG A 99 -19.57 -0.56 1.45
CA ARG A 99 -20.50 -1.69 1.38
C ARG A 99 -20.41 -2.59 2.60
N TRP A 100 -19.29 -2.57 3.31
CA TRP A 100 -19.10 -3.43 4.46
C TRP A 100 -19.65 -2.75 5.71
N GLN A 101 -20.58 -3.41 6.40
CA GLN A 101 -21.12 -2.94 7.68
C GLN A 101 -20.15 -3.21 8.85
N ILE A 102 -18.83 -3.14 8.61
CA ILE A 102 -17.78 -3.42 9.58
C ILE A 102 -16.65 -2.41 9.48
N THR A 103 -15.88 -2.28 10.56
CA THR A 103 -14.70 -1.40 10.59
C THR A 103 -13.59 -1.91 9.67
N ARG A 104 -12.71 -1.01 9.19
CA ARG A 104 -11.51 -1.40 8.42
C ARG A 104 -10.60 -2.40 9.16
N ALA A 105 -10.49 -2.25 10.48
CA ALA A 105 -9.68 -3.13 11.31
C ALA A 105 -10.28 -4.55 11.37
N GLU A 106 -11.61 -4.64 11.45
CA GLU A 106 -12.33 -5.92 11.40
C GLU A 106 -12.22 -6.54 10.00
N ALA A 107 -12.41 -5.76 8.94
CA ALA A 107 -12.22 -6.23 7.56
C ALA A 107 -10.80 -6.80 7.35
N TYR A 108 -9.77 -6.10 7.86
CA TYR A 108 -8.39 -6.57 7.79
C TYR A 108 -8.17 -7.87 8.57
N ARG A 109 -8.75 -8.00 9.78
CA ARG A 109 -8.70 -9.25 10.55
C ARG A 109 -9.30 -10.42 9.77
N GLN A 110 -10.48 -10.21 9.17
CA GLN A 110 -11.15 -11.24 8.38
C GLN A 110 -10.39 -11.60 7.10
N THR A 111 -9.77 -10.64 6.41
CA THR A 111 -8.88 -10.94 5.27
C THR A 111 -7.68 -11.76 5.72
N ARG A 112 -7.03 -11.35 6.81
CA ARG A 112 -5.84 -12.02 7.34
C ARG A 112 -6.14 -13.46 7.78
N ALA A 113 -7.31 -13.70 8.37
CA ALA A 113 -7.76 -15.05 8.74
C ALA A 113 -7.98 -15.95 7.51
N ARG A 114 -8.66 -15.44 6.47
CA ARG A 114 -8.83 -16.19 5.21
C ARG A 114 -7.52 -16.44 4.49
N TYR A 115 -6.62 -15.44 4.47
CA TYR A 115 -5.29 -15.60 3.90
C TYR A 115 -4.54 -16.74 4.61
N HIS A 116 -4.58 -16.77 5.93
CA HIS A 116 -3.94 -17.84 6.71
C HIS A 116 -4.54 -19.20 6.39
N ALA A 117 -5.87 -19.29 6.26
CA ALA A 117 -6.55 -20.52 5.90
C ALA A 117 -6.17 -21.01 4.48
N ALA A 118 -6.00 -20.10 3.52
CA ALA A 118 -5.71 -20.44 2.13
C ALA A 118 -4.22 -20.69 1.84
N PHE A 119 -3.31 -19.93 2.46
CA PHE A 119 -1.89 -19.92 2.10
C PHE A 119 -0.94 -20.24 3.27
N GLY A 120 -1.48 -20.44 4.48
CA GLY A 120 -0.71 -20.79 5.67
C GLY A 120 -0.05 -19.61 6.37
N ALA A 121 1.22 -19.77 6.76
CA ALA A 121 1.89 -18.87 7.68
C ALA A 121 1.98 -17.41 7.17
N LEU A 122 1.60 -16.48 8.04
CA LEU A 122 1.63 -15.04 7.77
C LEU A 122 3.00 -14.46 8.14
N SER A 123 3.70 -13.88 7.17
CA SER A 123 4.89 -13.06 7.46
C SER A 123 4.45 -11.78 8.18
N GLN A 124 5.00 -11.50 9.36
CA GLN A 124 4.68 -10.27 10.10
C GLN A 124 5.10 -8.99 9.38
N PHE A 125 6.08 -9.08 8.47
CA PHE A 125 6.50 -7.95 7.65
C PHE A 125 5.41 -7.56 6.63
N TRP A 126 4.87 -8.55 5.91
CA TRP A 126 3.85 -8.34 4.87
C TRP A 126 2.43 -8.27 5.44
N TRP A 127 2.16 -9.00 6.52
CA TRP A 127 0.85 -9.14 7.18
C TRP A 127 0.94 -8.84 8.68
N PRO A 128 1.29 -7.59 9.05
CA PRO A 128 1.49 -7.21 10.44
C PRO A 128 0.23 -7.43 11.27
N HIS A 129 0.41 -7.89 12.51
CA HIS A 129 -0.72 -8.05 13.43
C HIS A 129 -1.45 -6.71 13.64
N PRO A 130 -2.79 -6.67 13.63
CA PRO A 130 -3.55 -5.42 13.77
C PRO A 130 -3.26 -4.68 15.09
N ALA A 131 -2.90 -5.40 16.15
CA ALA A 131 -2.49 -4.79 17.42
C ALA A 131 -1.21 -3.93 17.27
N LEU A 132 -0.25 -4.38 16.46
CA LEU A 132 0.99 -3.62 16.20
C LEU A 132 0.70 -2.33 15.44
N LEU A 133 -0.23 -2.38 14.47
CA LEU A 133 -0.69 -1.20 13.74
C LEU A 133 -1.39 -0.19 14.67
N ALA A 134 -2.19 -0.68 15.63
CA ALA A 134 -2.89 0.16 16.60
C ALA A 134 -1.91 0.82 17.59
N ILE A 135 -0.96 0.06 18.16
CA ILE A 135 0.06 0.58 19.09
C ILE A 135 0.87 1.69 18.43
N ARG A 136 1.36 1.46 17.21
CA ARG A 136 2.15 2.44 16.46
C ARG A 136 1.39 3.74 16.20
N THR A 137 0.12 3.65 15.84
CA THR A 137 -0.72 4.85 15.64
C THR A 137 -0.88 5.63 16.94
N ARG A 138 -1.15 4.94 18.06
CA ARG A 138 -1.30 5.57 19.38
C ARG A 138 -0.03 6.27 19.84
N LEU A 139 1.12 5.60 19.73
CA LEU A 139 2.42 6.20 20.08
C LEU A 139 2.68 7.47 19.27
N THR A 140 2.34 7.47 17.99
CA THR A 140 2.56 8.65 17.15
C THR A 140 1.69 9.83 17.59
N VAL A 141 0.43 9.59 17.97
CA VAL A 141 -0.45 10.64 18.51
C VAL A 141 0.08 11.17 19.83
N VAL A 142 0.51 10.30 20.75
CA VAL A 142 1.11 10.72 22.03
C VAL A 142 2.31 11.64 21.80
N TRP A 143 3.22 11.26 20.90
CA TRP A 143 4.37 12.10 20.56
C TRP A 143 3.99 13.44 19.93
N ILE A 144 2.94 13.49 19.10
CA ILE A 144 2.43 14.76 18.55
C ILE A 144 1.84 15.64 19.66
N VAL A 145 1.07 15.06 20.58
CA VAL A 145 0.48 15.82 21.70
C VAL A 145 1.57 16.36 22.63
N LEU A 146 2.57 15.54 22.96
CA LEU A 146 3.75 15.99 23.72
C LEU A 146 4.49 17.10 22.97
N ALA A 147 4.64 16.99 21.64
CA ALA A 147 5.24 18.02 20.79
C ALA A 147 4.52 19.36 20.89
N ILE A 148 3.21 19.34 20.75
CA ILE A 148 2.39 20.53 20.88
C ILE A 148 2.52 21.10 22.30
N GLY A 149 2.39 20.27 23.34
CA GLY A 149 2.52 20.69 24.73
C GLY A 149 3.85 21.36 25.05
N CYS A 150 4.98 20.80 24.61
CA CYS A 150 6.30 21.39 24.85
C CYS A 150 6.51 22.71 24.09
N VAL A 151 5.95 22.87 22.89
CA VAL A 151 5.99 24.16 22.18
C VAL A 151 5.20 25.20 22.94
N PHE A 152 3.98 24.88 23.40
CA PHE A 152 3.17 25.79 24.20
C PHE A 152 3.83 26.17 25.53
N PHE A 153 4.44 25.22 26.24
CA PHE A 153 5.13 25.48 27.52
C PHE A 153 6.47 26.21 27.33
N GLY A 154 7.22 25.89 26.27
CA GLY A 154 8.53 26.52 25.99
C GLY A 154 8.43 27.98 25.53
N VAL A 155 7.31 28.36 24.89
CA VAL A 155 7.01 29.75 24.54
C VAL A 155 6.79 30.62 25.79
N VAL A 156 6.46 30.02 26.93
CA VAL A 156 6.11 30.76 28.16
C VAL A 156 7.34 31.16 28.99
N ASP A 157 8.50 30.48 28.90
CA ASP A 157 9.53 30.65 29.95
C ASP A 157 10.97 31.06 29.54
N ARG A 158 11.45 30.86 28.29
CA ARG A 158 12.65 31.53 27.70
C ARG A 158 13.04 30.88 26.37
N ILE A 159 13.47 31.72 25.43
CA ILE A 159 13.79 31.40 24.02
C ILE A 159 14.93 30.36 23.84
N GLU A 160 15.83 30.19 24.81
CA GLU A 160 17.00 29.31 24.66
C GLU A 160 16.67 27.81 24.76
N SER A 161 15.60 27.45 25.48
CA SER A 161 15.13 26.06 25.64
C SER A 161 14.46 25.50 24.38
N VAL A 162 14.06 26.35 23.44
CA VAL A 162 13.30 25.97 22.24
C VAL A 162 14.13 25.07 21.33
N TRP A 163 15.43 25.33 21.19
CA TRP A 163 16.30 24.60 20.26
C TRP A 163 16.57 23.15 20.69
N ALA A 164 16.77 22.89 21.99
CA ALA A 164 17.00 21.54 22.50
C ALA A 164 15.74 20.67 22.33
N VAL A 165 14.58 21.26 22.59
CA VAL A 165 13.27 20.64 22.39
C VAL A 165 13.04 20.34 20.91
N LEU A 166 13.31 21.28 20.00
CA LEU A 166 13.23 21.06 18.55
C LEU A 166 14.20 19.98 18.05
N ALA A 167 15.40 19.86 18.62
CA ALA A 167 16.37 18.83 18.24
C ALA A 167 15.90 17.42 18.65
N ILE A 168 15.40 17.25 19.88
CA ILE A 168 14.80 15.98 20.34
C ILE A 168 13.58 15.64 19.48
N TYR A 169 12.75 16.63 19.14
CA TYR A 169 11.64 16.44 18.22
C TYR A 169 12.10 16.06 16.81
N GLY A 170 13.17 16.66 16.30
CA GLY A 170 13.75 16.29 15.01
C GLY A 170 14.16 14.83 14.98
N VAL A 171 14.80 14.33 16.06
CA VAL A 171 15.21 12.92 16.16
C VAL A 171 14.00 11.99 16.32
N VAL A 172 13.05 12.29 17.22
CA VAL A 172 11.87 11.45 17.43
C VAL A 172 10.97 11.46 16.20
N ALA A 173 10.76 12.61 15.56
CA ALA A 173 10.04 12.70 14.30
C ALA A 173 10.80 11.97 13.19
N ALA A 174 12.13 12.08 13.09
CA ALA A 174 12.91 11.32 12.11
C ALA A 174 12.81 9.81 12.33
N LEU A 175 12.81 9.33 13.58
CA LEU A 175 12.65 7.91 13.92
C LEU A 175 11.24 7.41 13.68
N LEU A 176 10.23 8.20 14.06
CA LEU A 176 8.82 7.88 13.82
C LEU A 176 8.50 7.95 12.33
N LEU A 177 9.08 8.89 11.58
CA LEU A 177 8.98 8.97 10.12
C LEU A 177 9.76 7.81 9.47
N ALA A 178 10.97 7.49 9.88
CA ALA A 178 11.68 6.30 9.40
C ALA A 178 10.87 5.02 9.64
N GLY A 179 10.16 4.95 10.78
CA GLY A 179 9.19 3.90 11.06
C GLY A 179 7.93 4.00 10.17
N ARG A 180 7.28 5.17 10.09
CA ARG A 180 6.09 5.50 9.28
C ARG A 180 6.31 5.27 7.79
N PHE A 181 7.56 5.40 7.37
CA PHE A 181 8.04 5.41 6.02
C PHE A 181 9.10 4.32 5.75
N LEU A 182 8.71 3.05 5.93
CA LEU A 182 8.84 2.13 4.78
C LEU A 182 7.51 2.16 4.02
N PRO A 183 7.08 3.26 3.36
CA PRO A 183 6.24 3.02 2.22
C PRO A 183 7.21 2.39 1.20
N LEU A 184 6.70 2.04 0.04
CA LEU A 184 7.56 2.20 -1.12
C LEU A 184 7.96 3.68 -1.10
N ARG A 185 9.18 4.05 -0.66
CA ARG A 185 9.68 5.43 -0.84
C ARG A 185 9.76 5.59 -2.34
N PHE A 186 8.67 6.07 -2.94
CA PHE A 186 8.62 6.44 -4.34
C PHE A 186 9.70 7.51 -4.49
N ARG A 187 10.79 7.16 -5.18
CA ARG A 187 11.66 8.19 -5.73
C ARG A 187 10.74 9.06 -6.58
N GLU A 188 10.64 10.37 -6.32
CA GLU A 188 9.88 11.27 -7.17
C GLU A 188 10.42 11.10 -8.59
N TYR A 189 9.64 10.41 -9.43
CA TYR A 189 9.95 10.23 -10.82
C TYR A 189 9.49 11.52 -11.51
N GLU A 190 10.42 12.45 -11.69
CA GLU A 190 10.27 13.56 -12.64
C GLU A 190 10.33 12.98 -14.06
N GLY A 191 9.28 12.26 -14.45
CA GLY A 191 9.10 11.84 -15.83
C GLY A 191 8.92 13.05 -16.72
N PRO A 192 9.41 13.02 -17.98
CA PRO A 192 9.22 14.12 -18.90
C PRO A 192 7.73 14.38 -19.03
N ARG A 193 7.31 15.63 -18.76
CA ARG A 193 5.96 16.12 -19.06
C ARG A 193 5.80 16.12 -20.57
N GLY A 194 5.58 14.94 -21.16
CA GLY A 194 5.14 14.79 -22.52
C GLY A 194 3.73 15.34 -22.59
N SER A 195 3.62 16.60 -22.99
CA SER A 195 2.39 17.19 -23.49
C SER A 195 1.89 16.34 -24.65
N VAL A 196 0.95 15.43 -24.37
CA VAL A 196 0.15 14.78 -25.40
C VAL A 196 -0.75 15.87 -25.99
N ALA A 197 -0.24 16.54 -27.02
CA ALA A 197 -1.07 17.33 -27.90
C ALA A 197 -2.04 16.36 -28.59
N MET A 198 -3.31 16.40 -28.21
CA MET A 198 -4.39 15.81 -29.00
C MET A 198 -4.42 16.53 -30.34
N ARG A 199 -3.81 15.93 -31.37
CA ARG A 199 -4.03 16.32 -32.75
C ARG A 199 -5.32 15.64 -33.21
N HIS A 200 -6.38 16.42 -33.31
CA HIS A 200 -7.67 16.04 -33.85
C HIS A 200 -7.58 16.16 -35.38
N ASP A 201 -7.16 15.09 -36.06
CA ASP A 201 -7.30 14.99 -37.51
C ASP A 201 -8.46 14.01 -37.79
N GLY A 202 -9.62 14.58 -38.10
CA GLY A 202 -10.75 13.85 -38.68
C GLY A 202 -10.74 14.00 -40.20
N PRO A 203 -11.17 12.98 -40.97
CA PRO A 203 -11.27 13.08 -42.42
C PRO A 203 -12.55 13.82 -42.85
N VAL A 204 -12.40 14.71 -43.84
CA VAL A 204 -13.47 15.16 -44.75
C VAL A 204 -13.17 14.54 -46.11
#